data_AF-A0A133YWP0-F1
#
_entry.id   AF-A0A133YWP0-F1
#
_cell.length_a   1.000
_cell.length_b   1.000
_cell.length_c   1.000
_cell.angle_alpha   90.00
_cell.angle_beta   90.00
_cell.angle_gamma   90.00
#
_symmetry.space_group_name_H-M   'P 1'
#
loop_
_entity.id
_entity.type
_entity.pdbx_description
1 polymer ?
#
loop_
_entity_poly.entity_id
_entity_poly.type
_entity_poly.pdbx_seq_one_letter_code
_entity_poly.pdbx_strand_id
1 'polypeptide(L)'
;MKMKRIMGFFLALVMFMGCLPLNPIASYADDNVEINEKNFPDENFRDFIDFFIDEDNNGFLNHEELDQIDTLLLNGGSTKITNLKGIEYFK
;
A
#
# COMPACT_ATOMS: atom_id res chain seq x y z
N MET A 1 -44.56 28.73 -18.48
CA MET A 1 -43.15 29.03 -18.86
C MET A 1 -42.09 28.56 -17.85
N LYS A 2 -42.39 28.35 -16.55
CA LYS A 2 -41.40 27.90 -15.54
C LYS A 2 -40.89 26.45 -15.70
N MET A 3 -41.74 25.49 -16.10
CA MET A 3 -41.33 24.09 -16.28
C MET A 3 -40.31 23.86 -17.42
N LYS A 4 -40.40 24.62 -18.52
CA LYS A 4 -39.42 24.51 -19.63
C LYS A 4 -38.00 24.92 -19.22
N ARG A 5 -37.86 25.89 -18.31
CA ARG A 5 -36.56 26.32 -17.76
C ARG A 5 -35.97 25.29 -16.78
N ILE A 6 -36.82 24.64 -15.99
CA ILE A 6 -36.42 23.60 -15.03
C ILE A 6 -36.02 22.32 -15.77
N MET A 7 -36.75 21.94 -16.83
CA MET A 7 -36.44 20.77 -17.67
C MET A 7 -35.07 20.91 -18.35
N GLY A 8 -34.74 22.10 -18.84
CA GLY A 8 -33.41 22.38 -19.42
C GLY A 8 -32.28 22.31 -18.39
N PHE A 9 -32.52 22.79 -17.17
CA PHE A 9 -31.56 22.69 -16.07
C PHE A 9 -31.30 21.23 -15.67
N PHE A 10 -32.36 20.42 -15.60
CA PHE A 10 -32.25 19.01 -15.24
C PHE A 10 -31.48 18.21 -16.31
N LEU A 11 -31.73 18.50 -17.59
CA LEU A 11 -31.03 17.84 -18.70
C LEU A 11 -29.54 18.19 -18.71
N ALA A 12 -29.16 19.44 -18.41
CA ALA A 12 -27.77 19.85 -18.31
C ALA A 12 -27.04 19.17 -17.14
N LEU A 13 -27.72 18.98 -16.00
CA LEU A 13 -27.17 18.28 -14.83
C LEU A 13 -26.86 16.81 -15.14
N VAL A 14 -27.77 16.11 -15.84
CA VAL A 14 -27.59 14.70 -16.23
C VAL A 14 -26.43 14.54 -17.21
N MET A 15 -26.28 15.44 -18.18
CA MET A 15 -25.14 15.41 -19.09
C MET A 15 -23.81 15.72 -18.39
N PHE A 16 -23.82 16.60 -17.39
CA PHE A 16 -22.63 16.91 -16.61
C PHE A 16 -22.17 15.70 -15.77
N MET A 17 -23.11 14.97 -15.17
CA MET A 17 -22.79 13.72 -14.44
C MET A 17 -22.32 12.59 -15.35
N GLY A 18 -22.83 12.50 -16.59
CA GLY A 18 -22.42 11.48 -17.56
C GLY A 18 -21.06 11.71 -18.23
N CYS A 19 -20.52 12.93 -18.17
CA CYS A 19 -19.22 13.29 -18.73
C CYS A 19 -18.09 13.33 -17.70
N LEU A 20 -18.37 13.04 -16.42
CA LEU A 20 -17.31 12.85 -15.45
C LEU A 20 -16.64 11.51 -15.73
N PRO A 21 -15.32 11.46 -15.96
CA PRO A 21 -14.61 10.19 -15.97
C PRO A 21 -14.77 9.57 -14.58
N LEU A 22 -15.60 8.53 -14.49
CA LEU A 22 -15.60 7.60 -13.36
C LEU A 22 -14.30 6.80 -13.46
N ASN A 23 -13.16 7.44 -13.19
CA ASN A 23 -11.95 6.69 -12.90
C ASN A 23 -12.24 5.98 -11.59
N PRO A 24 -12.36 4.64 -11.55
CA PRO A 24 -12.29 3.96 -10.28
C PRO A 24 -10.96 4.38 -9.68
N ILE A 25 -10.99 5.00 -8.51
CA ILE A 25 -9.80 5.02 -7.65
C ILE A 25 -9.50 3.54 -7.49
N ALA A 26 -8.41 3.09 -8.12
CA ALA A 26 -7.97 1.72 -7.97
C ALA A 26 -7.74 1.51 -6.49
N SER A 27 -8.68 0.82 -5.83
CA SER A 27 -8.48 0.30 -4.50
C SER A 27 -7.64 -0.93 -4.70
N TYR A 28 -6.32 -0.77 -4.70
CA TYR A 28 -5.43 -1.90 -4.51
C TYR A 28 -5.88 -2.55 -3.21
N ALA A 29 -6.14 -3.86 -3.23
CA ALA A 29 -6.27 -4.58 -1.99
C ALA A 29 -5.03 -4.24 -1.18
N ASP A 30 -5.24 -3.84 0.06
CA ASP A 30 -4.18 -3.44 0.99
C ASP A 30 -3.44 -4.73 1.38
N ASP A 31 -2.69 -5.29 0.43
CA ASP A 31 -1.77 -6.41 0.60
C ASP A 31 -0.48 -5.92 1.28
N ASN A 32 -0.49 -4.69 1.79
CA ASN A 32 0.58 -4.09 2.54
C ASN A 32 0.78 -4.86 3.85
N VAL A 33 2.04 -5.21 4.13
CA VAL A 33 2.42 -5.94 5.32
C VAL A 33 2.93 -4.96 6.36
N GLU A 34 2.18 -4.78 7.44
CA GLU A 34 2.60 -3.91 8.55
C GLU A 34 3.88 -4.44 9.24
N ILE A 35 4.84 -3.54 9.47
CA ILE A 35 6.12 -3.81 10.13
C ILE A 35 5.92 -3.78 11.65
N ASN A 36 5.40 -4.87 12.22
CA ASN A 36 5.09 -4.97 13.65
C ASN A 36 5.53 -6.30 14.27
N GLU A 37 5.42 -6.45 15.59
CA GLU A 37 5.79 -7.68 16.32
C GLU A 37 4.95 -8.91 15.91
N LYS A 38 3.74 -8.70 15.37
CA LYS A 38 2.87 -9.81 14.96
C LYS A 38 3.37 -10.47 13.68
N ASN A 39 3.80 -9.66 12.72
CA ASN A 39 4.30 -10.11 11.41
C ASN A 39 5.81 -10.39 11.48
N PHE A 40 6.57 -9.54 12.18
CA PHE A 40 8.02 -9.60 12.37
C PHE A 40 8.36 -9.54 13.87
N PRO A 41 8.28 -10.67 14.60
CA PRO A 41 8.46 -10.71 16.06
C PRO A 41 9.88 -10.41 16.53
N ASP A 42 10.89 -10.66 15.68
CA ASP A 42 12.28 -10.35 16.02
C ASP A 42 12.56 -8.86 15.82
N GLU A 43 12.93 -8.16 16.88
CA GLU A 43 13.22 -6.73 16.86
C GLU A 43 14.37 -6.40 15.91
N ASN A 44 15.46 -7.18 15.92
CA ASN A 44 16.60 -6.93 15.04
C ASN A 44 16.24 -7.16 13.57
N PHE A 45 15.36 -8.13 13.29
CA PHE A 45 14.87 -8.36 11.93
C PHE A 45 13.93 -7.25 11.48
N ARG A 46 13.04 -6.80 12.36
CA ARG A 46 12.11 -5.72 12.09
C ARG A 46 12.84 -4.39 11.85
N ASP A 47 13.83 -4.06 12.67
CA ASP A 47 14.67 -2.86 12.50
C ASP A 47 15.48 -2.91 11.20
N PHE A 48 15.93 -4.10 10.79
CA PHE A 48 16.57 -4.27 9.49
C PHE A 48 15.59 -4.00 8.35
N ILE A 49 14.35 -4.47 8.47
CA ILE A 49 13.31 -4.24 7.47
C ILE A 49 12.99 -2.74 7.37
N ASP A 50 12.75 -2.10 8.50
CA ASP A 50 12.45 -0.67 8.59
C ASP A 50 13.57 0.20 7.98
N PHE A 51 14.84 -0.18 8.20
CA PHE A 51 15.97 0.62 7.73
C PHE A 51 16.36 0.38 6.25
N PHE A 52 16.20 -0.84 5.74
CA PHE A 52 16.72 -1.24 4.42
C PHE A 52 15.65 -1.55 3.38
N ILE A 53 14.41 -1.79 3.79
CA ILE A 53 13.33 -2.27 2.92
C ILE A 53 12.23 -1.21 2.78
N ASP A 54 11.81 -0.62 3.91
CA ASP A 54 10.78 0.43 3.94
C ASP A 54 11.35 1.74 3.37
N GLU A 55 11.28 1.89 2.05
CA GLU A 55 11.92 3.01 1.35
C GLU A 55 11.24 4.35 1.68
N ASP A 56 9.92 4.32 1.88
CA ASP A 56 9.11 5.49 2.17
C ASP A 56 8.89 5.74 3.69
N ASN A 57 9.40 4.83 4.53
CA ASN A 57 9.36 4.88 6.00
C ASN A 57 7.93 5.02 6.53
N ASN A 58 6.97 4.35 5.88
CA ASN A 58 5.57 4.43 6.24
C ASN A 58 5.16 3.36 7.28
N GLY A 59 6.03 2.39 7.59
CA GLY A 59 5.79 1.28 8.51
C GLY A 59 5.07 0.08 7.89
N PHE A 60 4.94 0.03 6.56
CA PHE A 60 4.26 -0.99 5.79
C PHE A 60 5.05 -1.37 4.54
N LEU A 61 5.18 -2.67 4.29
CA LEU A 61 5.78 -3.18 3.06
C LEU A 61 4.73 -3.37 1.99
N ASN A 62 4.86 -2.64 0.89
CA ASN A 62 4.02 -2.82 -0.28
C ASN A 62 4.58 -3.90 -1.22
N HIS A 63 3.80 -4.28 -2.24
CA HIS A 63 4.21 -5.35 -3.17
C HIS A 63 5.46 -4.99 -3.98
N GLU A 64 5.67 -3.72 -4.32
CA GLU A 64 6.86 -3.27 -5.05
C GLU A 64 8.12 -3.38 -4.19
N GLU A 65 8.03 -3.01 -2.90
CA GLU A 65 9.12 -3.15 -1.93
C GLU A 65 9.47 -4.63 -1.67
N LEU A 66 8.46 -5.50 -1.62
CA LEU A 66 8.65 -6.94 -1.44
C LEU A 66 9.25 -7.61 -2.69
N ASP A 67 8.82 -7.21 -3.89
CA ASP A 67 9.25 -7.81 -5.16
C ASP A 67 10.64 -7.32 -5.61
N GLN A 68 11.13 -6.19 -5.09
CA GLN A 68 12.47 -5.70 -5.43
C GLN A 68 13.60 -6.49 -4.74
N ILE A 69 13.27 -7.44 -3.87
CA ILE A 69 14.24 -8.10 -2.99
C ILE A 69 14.50 -9.53 -3.42
N ASP A 70 15.47 -9.66 -4.33
CA ASP A 70 16.01 -10.96 -4.74
C ASP A 70 17.03 -11.53 -3.74
N THR A 71 17.64 -10.70 -2.89
CA THR A 71 18.68 -11.15 -1.93
C THR A 71 18.70 -10.26 -0.69
N LEU A 72 18.32 -10.85 0.44
CA LEU A 72 18.40 -10.17 1.75
C LEU A 72 19.76 -10.43 2.40
N LEU A 73 20.65 -9.42 2.37
CA LEU A 73 21.93 -9.48 3.07
C LEU A 73 21.73 -9.09 4.54
N LEU A 74 21.38 -10.07 5.37
CA LEU A 74 21.44 -9.93 6.81
C LEU A 74 22.91 -9.83 7.21
N ASN A 75 23.44 -8.61 7.29
CA ASN A 75 24.79 -8.35 7.80
C ASN A 75 24.77 -8.54 9.32
N GLY A 76 24.70 -9.81 9.73
CA GLY A 76 24.67 -10.27 11.11
C GLY A 76 26.03 -10.09 11.76
N GLY A 77 26.37 -8.85 12.11
CA GLY A 77 27.37 -8.59 13.13
C GLY A 77 26.93 -9.15 14.49
N SER A 78 27.00 -8.34 15.54
CA SER A 78 26.56 -8.72 16.90
C SER A 78 25.05 -8.93 17.05
N THR A 79 24.26 -8.66 16.02
CA THR A 79 22.80 -8.74 16.01
C THR A 79 22.35 -10.18 15.80
N LYS A 80 21.86 -10.78 16.89
CA LYS A 80 21.30 -12.13 16.90
C LYS A 80 19.86 -12.05 16.41
N ILE A 81 19.64 -12.31 15.12
CA ILE A 81 18.29 -12.61 14.63
C ILE A 81 17.97 -14.04 15.08
N THR A 82 16.95 -14.16 15.91
CA THR A 82 16.49 -15.42 16.52
C THR A 82 15.24 -15.96 15.85
N ASN A 83 14.47 -15.09 15.17
CA ASN A 83 13.25 -15.47 14.48
C ASN A 83 13.16 -14.77 13.11
N LEU A 84 12.95 -15.57 12.06
CA LEU A 84 12.82 -15.11 10.66
C LEU A 84 11.35 -15.12 10.18
N LYS A 85 10.38 -15.26 11.09
CA LYS A 85 8.96 -15.12 10.75
C LYS A 85 8.72 -13.79 10.05
N GLY A 86 7.95 -13.82 8.97
CA GLY A 86 7.72 -12.70 8.07
C GLY A 86 8.59 -12.76 6.81
N ILE A 87 9.59 -13.66 6.74
CA ILE A 87 10.32 -13.90 5.50
C ILE A 87 9.42 -14.49 4.40
N GLU A 88 8.31 -15.12 4.77
CA GLU A 88 7.32 -15.65 3.82
C GLU A 88 6.61 -14.59 2.96
N TYR A 89 6.73 -13.31 3.32
CA TYR A 89 6.18 -12.21 2.53
C TYR A 89 7.08 -11.81 1.35
N PHE A 90 8.36 -12.17 1.39
CA PHE A 90 9.34 -11.90 0.32
C PHE A 90 9.29 -13.08 -0.68
N LYS A 91 9.25 -12.78 -1.99
CA LYS A 91 9.03 -13.77 -3.06
C LYS A 91 10.27 -14.00 -3.92
#